data_AF-A0A3S2M6K8-F1
#
_entry.id   AF-A0A3S2M6K8-F1
#
_cell.length_a   1.000
_cell.length_b   1.000
_cell.length_c   1.000
_cell.angle_alpha   90.00
_cell.angle_beta   90.00
_cell.angle_gamma   90.00
#
_symmetry.space_group_name_H-M   'P 1'
#
loop_
_entity.id
_entity.type
_entity.pdbx_description
1 polymer ?
#
loop_
_entity_poly.entity_id
_entity_poly.type
_entity_poly.pdbx_seq_one_letter_code
_entity_poly.pdbx_strand_id
1 'polypeptide(L)'
;MAYGASASEKSVEAKPLPKITPLNRPFWDYALKSIYALQTCDACGDAHVPEAPVCPRCLNDRQTWKPASGKGTLQSWADFHRAYWDGFKADLPYRTCLVRLDEGPLVVSNLVGGQANLRIGARVHVVFDRIADGIALPKFSLDEPGC
;
A
#
# COMPACT_ATOMS: atom_id res chain seq x y z
N MET A 1 15.00 4.85 -40.94
CA MET A 1 14.87 5.99 -40.01
C MET A 1 14.78 5.43 -38.61
N ALA A 2 15.82 5.61 -37.79
CA ALA A 2 15.86 5.18 -36.40
C ALA A 2 15.25 6.26 -35.53
N TYR A 3 14.19 5.94 -34.77
CA TYR A 3 13.68 6.82 -33.73
C TYR A 3 14.28 6.40 -32.39
N GLY A 4 15.11 7.29 -31.86
CA GLY A 4 15.91 7.12 -30.67
C GLY A 4 15.10 6.91 -29.39
N ALA A 5 15.70 6.14 -28.51
CA ALA A 5 15.33 6.02 -27.11
C ALA A 5 15.44 7.39 -26.41
N SER A 6 14.47 7.67 -25.55
CA SER A 6 14.66 8.54 -24.39
C SER A 6 13.86 7.94 -23.23
N ALA A 7 14.42 6.87 -22.67
CA ALA A 7 14.06 6.46 -21.32
C ALA A 7 14.82 7.40 -20.38
N SER A 8 14.10 8.29 -19.71
CA SER A 8 14.63 9.12 -18.63
C SER A 8 15.36 8.22 -17.61
N GLU A 9 16.68 8.38 -17.51
CA GLU A 9 17.52 7.75 -16.50
C GLU A 9 17.03 8.15 -15.10
N LYS A 10 16.28 7.25 -14.45
CA LYS A 10 16.02 7.36 -13.02
C LYS A 10 17.27 6.89 -12.30
N SER A 11 17.97 7.83 -11.66
CA SER A 11 19.09 7.56 -10.75
C SER A 11 18.72 6.42 -9.78
N VAL A 12 19.47 5.32 -9.89
CA VAL A 12 19.28 4.04 -9.17
C VAL A 12 19.48 4.19 -7.65
N GLU A 13 20.02 5.34 -7.22
CA GLU A 13 20.36 5.67 -5.82
C GLU A 13 19.17 5.73 -4.85
N ALA A 14 18.02 6.27 -5.26
CA ALA A 14 16.92 6.61 -4.34
C ALA A 14 15.73 5.64 -4.45
N LYS A 15 15.04 5.39 -3.32
CA LYS A 15 13.78 4.63 -3.33
C LYS A 15 12.74 5.35 -4.21
N PRO A 16 11.99 4.63 -5.06
CA PRO A 16 11.01 5.25 -5.92
C PRO A 16 9.88 5.86 -5.09
N LEU A 17 9.50 7.10 -5.42
CA LEU A 17 8.33 7.76 -4.84
C LEU A 17 7.07 7.45 -5.64
N PRO A 18 5.89 7.37 -4.99
CA PRO A 18 4.63 7.20 -5.68
C PRO A 18 4.32 8.40 -6.60
N LYS A 19 3.73 8.11 -7.76
CA LYS A 19 3.23 9.15 -8.66
C LYS A 19 1.81 9.53 -8.24
N ILE A 20 1.66 10.73 -7.70
CA ILE A 20 0.35 11.27 -7.31
C ILE A 20 -0.39 11.80 -8.55
N THR A 21 -1.61 11.35 -8.75
CA THR A 21 -2.53 11.76 -9.82
C THR A 21 -3.81 12.32 -9.21
N PRO A 22 -4.67 13.02 -9.97
CA PRO A 22 -5.97 13.47 -9.46
C PRO A 22 -6.85 12.33 -8.90
N LEU A 23 -6.76 11.13 -9.50
CA LEU A 23 -7.56 9.97 -9.09
C LEU A 23 -7.15 9.43 -7.72
N ASN A 24 -5.84 9.41 -7.43
CA ASN A 24 -5.30 8.82 -6.20
C ASN A 24 -4.88 9.83 -5.14
N ARG A 25 -4.92 11.13 -5.45
CA ARG A 25 -4.64 12.20 -4.49
C ARG A 25 -5.41 12.05 -3.17
N PRO A 26 -6.72 11.71 -3.16
CA PRO A 26 -7.43 11.54 -1.89
C PRO A 26 -6.80 10.48 -0.98
N PHE A 27 -6.31 9.37 -1.53
CA PHE A 27 -5.59 8.35 -0.75
C PHE A 27 -4.39 8.94 -0.01
N TRP A 28 -3.56 9.71 -0.71
CA TRP A 28 -2.35 10.33 -0.14
C TRP A 28 -2.70 11.42 0.87
N ASP A 29 -3.75 12.21 0.63
CA ASP A 29 -4.23 13.23 1.56
C ASP A 29 -4.74 12.61 2.87
N TYR A 30 -5.39 11.44 2.81
CA TYR A 30 -5.77 10.66 3.99
C TYR A 30 -4.55 10.02 4.67
N ALA A 31 -3.63 9.46 3.89
CA ALA A 31 -2.42 8.83 4.42
C ALA A 31 -1.56 9.81 5.23
N LEU A 32 -1.48 11.09 4.81
CA LEU A 32 -0.78 12.14 5.57
C LEU A 32 -1.38 12.40 6.96
N LYS A 33 -2.67 12.11 7.12
CA LYS A 33 -3.41 12.19 8.38
C LYS A 33 -3.41 10.87 9.14
N SER A 34 -2.58 9.90 8.71
CA SER A 34 -2.53 8.54 9.24
C SER A 34 -3.87 7.80 9.15
N ILE A 35 -4.65 8.06 8.09
CA ILE A 35 -5.91 7.39 7.82
C ILE A 35 -5.74 6.55 6.55
N TYR A 36 -6.05 5.26 6.63
CA TYR A 36 -6.09 4.40 5.46
C TYR A 36 -7.46 4.52 4.83
N ALA A 37 -7.55 5.06 3.61
CA ALA A 37 -8.82 5.25 2.92
C ALA A 37 -8.91 4.33 1.70
N LEU A 38 -10.12 3.88 1.41
CA LEU A 38 -10.44 3.09 0.23
C LEU A 38 -11.46 3.83 -0.63
N GLN A 39 -11.35 3.66 -1.94
CA GLN A 39 -12.45 4.01 -2.82
C GLN A 39 -13.58 3.00 -2.59
N THR A 40 -14.79 3.49 -2.32
CA THR A 40 -15.97 2.67 -2.07
C THR A 40 -17.11 3.10 -2.99
N CYS A 41 -17.67 2.15 -3.72
CA CYS A 41 -18.80 2.38 -4.60
C CYS A 41 -20.06 2.74 -3.80
N ASP A 42 -20.71 3.84 -4.15
CA ASP A 42 -21.92 4.30 -3.45
C ASP A 42 -23.18 3.55 -3.89
N ALA A 43 -23.12 2.79 -4.99
CA ALA A 43 -24.23 1.97 -5.47
C ALA A 43 -24.24 0.54 -4.92
N CYS A 44 -23.08 -0.12 -4.84
CA CYS A 44 -22.98 -1.53 -4.43
C CYS A 44 -22.14 -1.79 -3.17
N GLY A 45 -21.54 -0.74 -2.60
CA GLY A 45 -20.73 -0.84 -1.37
C GLY A 45 -19.37 -1.51 -1.55
N ASP A 46 -18.95 -1.82 -2.78
CA ASP A 46 -17.65 -2.44 -3.06
C ASP A 46 -16.50 -1.49 -2.70
N ALA A 47 -15.65 -1.90 -1.77
CA ALA A 47 -14.41 -1.23 -1.44
C ALA A 47 -13.25 -1.92 -2.15
N HIS A 48 -12.45 -1.18 -2.91
CA HIS A 48 -11.45 -1.80 -3.79
C HIS A 48 -10.11 -1.08 -3.82
N VAL A 49 -9.12 -1.82 -4.31
CA VAL A 49 -7.78 -1.36 -4.65
C VAL A 49 -7.34 -2.06 -5.95
N PRO A 50 -6.53 -1.40 -6.81
CA PRO A 50 -6.20 0.03 -6.76
C PRO A 50 -7.42 0.92 -7.06
N GLU A 51 -7.20 2.23 -7.00
CA GLU A 51 -8.16 3.25 -7.41
C GLU A 51 -8.58 3.09 -8.88
N ALA A 52 -9.86 3.35 -9.18
CA ALA A 52 -10.42 3.23 -10.51
C ALA A 52 -11.46 4.34 -10.78
N PRO A 53 -11.60 4.81 -12.03
CA PRO A 53 -12.61 5.82 -12.37
C PRO A 53 -14.05 5.29 -12.25
N VAL A 54 -14.25 3.97 -12.37
CA VAL A 54 -15.53 3.29 -12.21
C VAL A 54 -15.36 2.06 -11.31
N CYS A 55 -16.43 1.66 -10.63
CA CYS A 55 -16.41 0.52 -9.74
C CYS A 55 -16.10 -0.77 -10.52
N PRO A 56 -15.09 -1.55 -10.13
CA PRO A 56 -14.71 -2.78 -10.84
C PRO A 56 -15.77 -3.88 -10.75
N ARG A 57 -16.69 -3.78 -9.77
CA ARG A 57 -17.74 -4.78 -9.55
C ARG A 57 -19.02 -4.51 -10.33
N CYS A 58 -19.49 -3.27 -10.39
CA CYS A 58 -20.80 -2.93 -11.00
C CYS A 58 -20.73 -1.82 -12.06
N LEU A 59 -19.54 -1.29 -12.37
CA LEU A 59 -19.30 -0.24 -13.37
C LEU A 59 -19.99 1.11 -13.09
N ASN A 60 -20.53 1.32 -11.89
CA ASN A 60 -21.02 2.62 -11.47
C ASN A 60 -19.86 3.61 -11.30
N ASP A 61 -20.07 4.87 -11.68
CA ASP A 61 -19.09 5.94 -11.59
C ASP A 61 -19.16 6.72 -10.26
N ARG A 62 -20.23 6.55 -9.48
CA ARG A 62 -20.39 7.20 -8.17
C ARG A 62 -19.67 6.42 -7.08
N GLN A 63 -18.53 6.96 -6.67
CA GLN A 63 -17.64 6.36 -5.69
C GLN A 63 -17.06 7.44 -4.77
N THR A 64 -16.94 7.11 -3.49
CA THR A 64 -16.42 8.03 -2.48
C THR A 64 -15.24 7.41 -1.77
N TRP A 65 -14.22 8.20 -1.46
CA TRP A 65 -13.11 7.79 -0.59
C TRP A 65 -13.56 7.78 0.87
N LYS A 66 -13.53 6.60 1.50
CA LYS A 66 -13.98 6.40 2.88
C LYS A 66 -12.82 5.87 3.74
N PRO A 67 -12.67 6.34 4.99
CA PRO A 67 -11.76 5.71 5.94
C PRO A 67 -12.10 4.23 6.11
N ALA A 68 -11.08 3.39 5.97
CA ALA A 68 -11.12 1.97 6.31
C ALA A 68 -10.68 1.79 7.77
N SER A 69 -10.96 0.63 8.34
CA SER A 69 -10.47 0.21 9.64
C SER A 69 -8.94 0.21 9.74
N GLY A 70 -8.26 0.06 8.59
CA GLY A 70 -6.82 -0.14 8.53
C GLY A 70 -6.38 -1.51 9.04
N LYS A 71 -7.32 -2.43 9.29
CA LYS A 71 -7.05 -3.76 9.83
C LYS A 71 -7.18 -4.82 8.74
N GLY A 72 -6.48 -5.93 8.93
CA GLY A 72 -6.57 -7.05 8.02
C GLY A 72 -5.93 -8.32 8.53
N THR A 73 -5.92 -9.32 7.65
CA THR A 73 -5.35 -10.64 7.89
C THR A 73 -4.17 -10.87 6.94
N LEU A 74 -3.02 -11.25 7.50
CA LEU A 74 -1.83 -11.61 6.74
C LEU A 74 -2.07 -12.90 5.93
N GLN A 75 -2.08 -12.80 4.61
CA GLN A 75 -2.27 -13.92 3.70
C GLN A 75 -0.94 -14.59 3.33
N SER A 76 0.12 -13.79 3.15
CA SER A 76 1.46 -14.28 2.81
C SER A 76 2.51 -13.19 3.06
N TRP A 77 3.78 -13.56 3.12
CA TRP A 77 4.92 -12.63 3.18
C TRP A 77 6.15 -13.21 2.45
N ALA A 78 7.07 -12.32 2.08
CA ALA A 78 8.35 -12.71 1.51
C ALA A 78 9.46 -11.78 2.01
N ASP A 79 10.61 -12.37 2.34
CA ASP A 79 11.81 -11.63 2.73
C ASP A 79 12.71 -11.41 1.51
N PHE A 80 12.96 -10.14 1.21
CA PHE A 80 13.82 -9.74 0.11
C PHE A 80 15.24 -9.54 0.65
N HIS A 81 16.14 -10.47 0.30
CA HIS A 81 17.56 -10.41 0.66
C HIS A 81 18.42 -9.73 -0.41
N ARG A 82 17.83 -9.32 -1.54
CA ARG A 82 18.50 -8.62 -2.64
C ARG A 82 17.84 -7.28 -2.89
N ALA A 83 18.64 -6.23 -2.92
CA ALA A 83 18.21 -4.90 -3.36
C ALA A 83 18.24 -4.84 -4.89
N TYR A 84 17.09 -4.49 -5.49
CA TYR A 84 16.97 -4.23 -6.93
C TYR A 84 17.17 -2.75 -7.29
N TRP A 85 17.07 -1.86 -6.30
CA TRP A 85 17.49 -0.46 -6.37
C TRP A 85 18.42 -0.17 -5.20
N ASP A 86 19.41 0.71 -5.39
CA ASP A 86 20.42 0.99 -4.37
C ASP A 86 19.80 1.57 -3.10
N GLY A 87 18.70 2.32 -3.24
CA GLY A 87 17.94 2.86 -2.12
C GLY A 87 17.40 1.81 -1.14
N PHE A 88 17.30 0.54 -1.52
CA PHE A 88 16.87 -0.54 -0.61
C PHE A 88 18.02 -1.28 0.08
N LYS A 89 19.29 -1.01 -0.26
CA LYS A 89 20.44 -1.74 0.32
C LYS A 89 20.48 -1.64 1.85
N ALA A 90 20.16 -0.48 2.40
CA ALA A 90 20.14 -0.22 3.84
C ALA A 90 18.97 -0.93 4.56
N ASP A 91 17.93 -1.34 3.84
CA ASP A 91 16.75 -1.99 4.42
C ASP A 91 16.84 -3.52 4.39
N LEU A 92 17.88 -4.10 3.77
CA LEU A 92 17.96 -5.55 3.62
C LEU A 92 18.25 -6.26 4.97
N PRO A 93 17.58 -7.39 5.25
CA PRO A 93 16.40 -7.91 4.55
C PRO A 93 15.14 -7.11 4.88
N TYR A 94 14.36 -6.73 3.86
CA TYR A 94 13.04 -6.14 4.06
C TYR A 94 11.94 -7.14 3.74
N ARG A 95 10.82 -7.04 4.45
CA ARG A 95 9.68 -7.94 4.30
C ARG A 95 8.56 -7.28 3.52
N THR A 96 8.06 -7.95 2.50
CA THR A 96 6.80 -7.62 1.85
C THR A 96 5.70 -8.54 2.37
N CYS A 97 4.47 -8.07 2.33
CA CYS A 97 3.30 -8.82 2.77
C CYS A 97 2.13 -8.65 1.82
N LEU A 98 1.28 -9.65 1.84
CA LEU A 98 -0.01 -9.69 1.19
C LEU A 98 -1.07 -9.72 2.29
N VAL A 99 -1.90 -8.69 2.39
CA VAL A 99 -2.88 -8.51 3.46
C VAL A 99 -4.28 -8.47 2.84
N ARG A 100 -5.19 -9.27 3.38
CA ARG A 100 -6.62 -9.11 3.10
C ARG A 100 -7.20 -8.13 4.12
N LEU A 101 -7.61 -6.96 3.66
CA LEU A 101 -8.27 -5.98 4.52
C LEU A 101 -9.65 -6.48 4.95
N ASP A 102 -10.11 -6.02 6.10
CA ASP A 102 -11.43 -6.40 6.63
C ASP A 102 -12.57 -5.91 5.72
N GLU A 103 -12.36 -4.83 4.96
CA GLU A 103 -13.28 -4.33 3.94
C GLU A 103 -13.35 -5.23 2.68
N GLY A 104 -12.48 -6.24 2.58
CA GLY A 104 -12.48 -7.21 1.49
C GLY A 104 -11.24 -7.23 0.58
N PRO A 105 -10.68 -6.10 0.13
CA PRO A 105 -9.64 -6.11 -0.91
C PRO A 105 -8.31 -6.65 -0.40
N LEU A 106 -7.50 -7.13 -1.35
CA LEU A 106 -6.18 -7.70 -1.09
C LEU A 106 -5.11 -6.68 -1.47
N VAL A 107 -4.20 -6.36 -0.55
CA VAL A 107 -3.18 -5.32 -0.72
C VAL A 107 -1.77 -5.89 -0.54
N VAL A 108 -0.84 -5.40 -1.36
CA VAL A 108 0.59 -5.65 -1.21
C VAL A 108 1.21 -4.45 -0.52
N SER A 109 2.00 -4.70 0.51
CA SER A 109 2.72 -3.65 1.25
C SER A 109 3.97 -4.23 1.94
N ASN A 110 4.61 -3.48 2.83
CA ASN A 110 5.67 -3.95 3.71
C ASN A 110 5.13 -4.33 5.08
N LEU A 111 5.68 -5.41 5.65
CA LEU A 111 5.45 -5.76 7.04
C LEU A 111 6.64 -5.26 7.86
N VAL A 112 6.35 -4.42 8.86
CA VAL A 112 7.34 -3.83 9.76
C VAL A 112 7.10 -4.31 11.20
N GLY A 113 8.10 -4.16 12.05
CA GLY A 113 8.05 -4.57 13.46
C GLY A 113 8.56 -5.99 13.70
N GLY A 114 8.21 -6.53 14.87
CA GLY A 114 8.76 -7.78 15.39
C GLY A 114 8.26 -9.04 14.67
N GLN A 115 8.98 -10.15 14.85
CA GLN A 115 8.62 -11.46 14.30
C GLN A 115 7.73 -12.28 15.24
N ALA A 116 7.53 -11.81 16.48
CA ALA A 116 6.68 -12.50 17.44
C ALA A 116 5.29 -12.69 16.85
N ASN A 117 4.83 -13.95 16.78
CA ASN A 117 3.52 -14.34 16.23
C ASN A 117 3.33 -14.19 14.72
N LEU A 118 4.41 -14.00 13.95
CA LEU A 118 4.35 -14.02 12.50
C LEU A 118 3.89 -15.39 12.00
N ARG A 119 2.70 -15.43 11.41
CA ARG A 119 2.12 -16.63 10.79
C ARG A 119 1.06 -16.20 9.78
N ILE A 120 0.78 -17.07 8.81
CA ILE A 120 -0.37 -16.87 7.91
C ILE A 120 -1.65 -16.87 8.77
N GLY A 121 -2.54 -15.93 8.51
CA GLY A 121 -3.74 -15.70 9.32
C GLY A 121 -3.55 -14.74 10.49
N ALA A 122 -2.33 -14.23 10.75
CA ALA A 122 -2.12 -13.23 11.77
C ALA A 122 -2.90 -11.94 11.49
N ARG A 123 -3.37 -11.29 12.57
CA ARG A 123 -3.99 -9.97 12.49
C ARG A 123 -2.92 -8.89 12.39
N VAL A 124 -3.20 -7.92 11.53
CA VAL A 124 -2.33 -6.78 11.27
C VAL A 124 -3.13 -5.49 11.26
N HIS A 125 -2.45 -4.39 11.54
CA HIS A 125 -2.97 -3.04 11.37
C HIS A 125 -2.00 -2.18 10.56
N VAL A 126 -2.56 -1.18 9.89
CA VAL A 126 -1.80 -0.22 9.12
C VAL A 126 -0.99 0.70 10.03
N VAL A 127 0.23 0.99 9.60
CA VAL A 127 1.11 2.01 10.17
C VAL A 127 1.62 2.89 9.04
N PHE A 128 1.93 4.15 9.32
CA PHE A 128 2.32 5.11 8.29
C PHE A 128 3.78 5.53 8.44
N ASP A 129 4.55 5.34 7.38
CA ASP A 129 5.95 5.75 7.29
C ASP A 129 6.07 7.02 6.42
N ARG A 130 6.57 8.12 7.00
CA ARG A 130 6.76 9.39 6.28
C ARG A 130 8.09 9.35 5.55
N ILE A 131 8.03 9.14 4.24
CA ILE A 131 9.23 8.92 3.41
C ILE A 131 9.68 10.17 2.64
N ALA A 132 8.82 11.17 2.51
CA ALA A 132 9.11 12.45 1.87
C ALA A 132 8.05 13.50 2.27
N ASP A 133 8.33 14.76 1.99
CA ASP A 133 7.35 15.84 2.19
C ASP A 133 6.07 15.56 1.40
N GLY A 134 4.94 15.52 2.11
CA GLY A 134 3.63 15.24 1.52
C GLY A 134 3.39 13.77 1.14
N ILE A 135 4.25 12.82 1.55
CA ILE A 135 4.05 11.38 1.28
C ILE A 135 4.22 10.56 2.56
N ALA A 136 3.12 9.92 2.98
CA ALA A 136 3.11 8.89 4.01
C ALA A 136 2.74 7.54 3.37
N LEU A 137 3.65 6.57 3.43
CA LEU A 137 3.42 5.22 2.90
C LEU A 137 2.73 4.34 3.97
N PRO A 138 1.60 3.71 3.63
CA PRO A 138 1.01 2.71 4.51
C PRO A 138 1.78 1.40 4.43
N LYS A 139 2.25 0.96 5.59
CA LYS A 139 2.83 -0.36 5.87
C LYS A 139 1.93 -1.09 6.85
N PHE A 140 2.23 -2.34 7.18
CA PHE A 140 1.51 -3.10 8.19
C PHE A 140 2.43 -3.53 9.32
N SER A 141 1.88 -3.59 10.53
CA SER A 141 2.49 -4.23 11.69
C SER A 141 1.58 -5.35 12.18
N LEU A 142 2.16 -6.37 12.81
CA LEU A 142 1.38 -7.36 13.55
C LEU A 142 0.64 -6.67 14.70
N ASP A 143 -0.59 -7.10 14.97
CA ASP A 143 -1.28 -6.73 16.21
C ASP A 143 -0.52 -7.36 17.38
N GLU A 144 -0.27 -6.56 18.42
CA GLU A 144 0.24 -7.12 19.67
C GLU A 144 -0.81 -8.08 20.24
N PRO A 145 -0.40 -9.24 20.78
CA PRO A 145 -1.33 -10.12 21.45
C PRO A 145 -1.96 -9.34 22.61
N GLY A 146 -3.30 -9.25 22.60
CA GLY A 146 -4.03 -8.68 23.72
C GLY A 146 -3.57 -9.34 25.02
N CYS A 147 -3.15 -8.52 25.97
CA CYS A 147 -2.88 -8.93 27.34
C CYS A 147 -4.12 -9.58 27.97
#